data_AF-A0A3S5BP23-F1
#
_entry.id   AF-A0A3S5BP23-F1
#
_cell.length_a   1.000
_cell.length_b   1.000
_cell.length_c   1.000
_cell.angle_alpha   90.00
_cell.angle_beta   90.00
_cell.angle_gamma   90.00
#
_symmetry.space_group_name_H-M   'P 1'
#
loop_
_entity.id
_entity.type
_entity.pdbx_description
1 polymer ?
#
loop_
_entity_poly.entity_id
_entity_poly.type
_entity_poly.pdbx_seq_one_letter_code
_entity_poly.pdbx_strand_id
1 'polypeptide(L)'
;MMNDPAKAQLLTFPLHLTYREWILDSRRDLIAVIEDIEPLKPIPVELFINWLPRLKCRYYSISSSSLKCPEVLSITVALVDYTTYTELSL
;
A
#
# COMPACT_ATOMS: atom_id res chain seq x y z
N MET A 1 -12.86 2.23 31.60
CA MET A 1 -12.25 1.09 30.89
C MET A 1 -13.30 0.55 29.93
N MET A 2 -13.41 1.15 28.74
CA MET A 2 -14.41 0.80 27.73
C MET A 2 -13.67 0.08 26.61
N ASN A 3 -13.99 -1.20 26.39
CA ASN A 3 -13.37 -2.05 25.38
C ASN A 3 -13.99 -1.66 24.03
N ASP A 4 -13.27 -0.84 23.27
CA ASP A 4 -13.70 -0.34 21.97
C ASP A 4 -13.68 -1.50 20.95
N PRO A 5 -14.83 -1.89 20.35
CA PRO A 5 -14.90 -3.07 19.47
C PRO A 5 -13.97 -2.96 18.25
N ALA A 6 -13.68 -1.75 17.77
CA ALA A 6 -12.73 -1.51 16.68
C ALA A 6 -11.29 -1.90 17.06
N LYS A 7 -10.89 -1.68 18.32
CA LYS A 7 -9.59 -2.12 18.85
C LYS A 7 -9.49 -3.64 18.99
N ALA A 8 -10.60 -4.29 19.33
CA ALA A 8 -10.67 -5.75 19.42
C ALA A 8 -10.54 -6.41 18.03
N GLN A 9 -11.10 -5.79 16.98
CA GLN A 9 -10.91 -6.24 15.59
C GLN A 9 -9.43 -6.16 15.17
N LEU A 10 -8.75 -5.02 15.41
CA LEU A 10 -7.31 -4.86 15.16
C LEU A 10 -6.44 -5.95 15.82
N LEU A 11 -6.79 -6.35 17.04
CA LEU A 11 -6.09 -7.40 17.79
C LEU A 11 -6.50 -8.83 17.38
N THR A 12 -7.59 -9.00 16.61
CA THR A 12 -8.10 -10.29 16.11
C THR A 12 -7.57 -10.62 14.70
N PHE A 13 -7.14 -9.62 13.92
CA PHE A 13 -6.47 -9.83 12.63
C PHE A 13 -5.11 -10.59 12.63
N PRO A 14 -4.37 -10.83 13.75
CA PRO A 14 -3.16 -11.62 13.69
C PRO A 14 -3.40 -13.13 13.55
N LEU A 15 -4.66 -13.61 13.49
CA LEU A 15 -4.95 -14.95 12.99
C LEU A 15 -4.60 -14.98 11.49
N HIS A 16 -3.47 -15.64 11.16
CA HIS A 16 -2.80 -15.65 9.86
C HIS A 16 -3.70 -15.81 8.61
N LEU A 17 -4.84 -16.49 8.74
CA LEU A 17 -5.82 -16.66 7.66
C LEU A 17 -6.53 -15.35 7.30
N THR A 18 -6.98 -14.57 8.29
CA THR A 18 -7.72 -13.32 8.07
C THR A 18 -6.84 -12.22 7.48
N TYR A 19 -5.56 -12.15 7.89
CA TYR A 19 -4.62 -11.15 7.36
C TYR A 19 -4.36 -11.34 5.85
N ARG A 20 -4.18 -12.60 5.41
CA ARG A 20 -3.87 -12.89 4.01
C ARG A 20 -5.01 -12.48 3.09
N GLU A 21 -6.22 -12.94 3.39
CA GLU A 21 -7.39 -12.66 2.57
C GLU A 21 -7.74 -11.17 2.59
N TRP A 22 -7.72 -10.57 3.78
CA TRP A 22 -8.17 -9.19 3.94
C TRP A 22 -7.18 -8.14 3.47
N ILE A 23 -5.85 -8.38 3.57
CA ILE A 23 -4.81 -7.39 3.20
C ILE A 23 -4.03 -7.79 1.96
N LEU A 24 -3.50 -9.02 1.90
CA LEU A 24 -2.59 -9.42 0.82
C LEU A 24 -3.33 -9.68 -0.49
N ASP A 25 -4.42 -10.43 -0.44
CA ASP A 25 -5.17 -10.85 -1.64
C ASP A 25 -6.02 -9.69 -2.19
N SER A 26 -6.51 -8.81 -1.31
CA SER A 26 -7.25 -7.59 -1.65
C SER A 26 -6.35 -6.43 -2.12
N ARG A 27 -5.03 -6.53 -1.90
CA ARG A 27 -4.04 -5.47 -2.19
C ARG A 27 -4.37 -4.14 -1.49
N ARG A 28 -4.85 -4.21 -0.24
CA ARG A 28 -5.17 -3.00 0.53
C ARG A 28 -3.93 -2.23 0.94
N ASP A 29 -3.94 -0.95 0.63
CA ASP A 29 -2.98 0.01 1.15
C ASP A 29 -3.35 0.44 2.57
N LEU A 30 -2.36 1.00 3.29
CA LEU A 30 -2.53 1.46 4.66
C LEU A 30 -3.66 2.50 4.82
N ILE A 31 -3.88 3.33 3.79
CA ILE A 31 -4.94 4.35 3.80
C ILE A 31 -6.32 3.68 3.79
N ALA A 32 -6.55 2.71 2.89
CA ALA A 32 -7.80 1.95 2.82
C ALA A 32 -8.10 1.20 4.13
N VAL A 33 -7.05 0.72 4.81
CA VAL A 33 -7.18 0.10 6.14
C VAL A 33 -7.62 1.11 7.21
N ILE A 34 -7.15 2.36 7.16
CA ILE A 34 -7.53 3.40 8.12
C ILE A 34 -8.98 3.84 7.90
N GLU A 35 -9.41 3.98 6.64
CA GLU A 35 -10.78 4.35 6.27
C GLU A 35 -11.81 3.31 6.76
N ASP A 36 -11.49 2.03 6.69
CA ASP A 36 -12.40 0.95 7.12
C ASP A 36 -12.59 0.83 8.65
N ILE A 37 -11.71 1.42 9.47
CA ILE A 37 -11.63 1.18 10.93
C ILE A 37 -12.17 2.37 11.74
N GLU A 38 -13.19 3.09 11.25
CA GLU A 38 -13.73 4.23 11.99
C GLU A 38 -14.23 3.88 13.42
N PRO A 39 -14.01 4.75 14.44
CA PRO A 39 -13.27 6.01 14.44
C PRO A 39 -11.97 5.87 15.24
N LEU A 40 -10.86 5.47 14.59
CA LEU A 40 -9.56 5.77 15.19
C LEU A 40 -9.45 7.28 15.33
N LYS A 41 -9.22 7.77 16.55
CA LYS A 41 -8.89 9.18 16.83
C LYS A 41 -7.88 9.68 15.78
N PRO A 42 -7.97 10.94 15.33
CA PRO A 42 -7.09 11.47 14.28
C PRO A 42 -5.65 11.15 14.64
N ILE A 43 -5.04 10.27 13.84
CA ILE A 43 -3.66 9.84 14.04
C ILE A 43 -2.80 11.06 13.74
N PRO A 44 -1.92 11.50 14.66
CA PRO A 44 -1.00 12.57 14.36
C PRO A 44 -0.16 12.22 13.13
N VAL A 45 -0.09 13.14 12.16
CA VAL A 45 0.61 12.92 10.88
C VAL A 45 2.06 12.48 11.09
N GLU A 46 2.74 13.03 12.09
CA GLU A 46 4.10 12.64 12.47
C GLU A 46 4.22 11.15 12.81
N LEU A 47 3.26 10.60 13.56
CA LEU A 47 3.25 9.19 13.93
C LEU A 47 2.99 8.31 12.70
N PHE A 48 2.09 8.75 11.82
CA PHE A 48 1.78 8.05 10.57
C PHE A 48 3.00 7.95 9.64
N ILE A 49 3.72 9.06 9.44
CA ILE A 49 4.94 9.08 8.62
C ILE A 49 6.02 8.14 9.19
N ASN A 50 6.11 8.05 10.51
CA ASN A 50 7.05 7.14 11.17
C ASN A 50 6.75 5.65 10.93
N TRP A 51 5.50 5.28 10.63
CA TRP A 51 5.13 3.90 10.33
C TRP A 51 5.30 3.51 8.87
N LEU A 52 5.27 4.50 7.97
CA LEU A 52 5.35 4.23 6.54
C LEU A 52 6.74 3.67 6.16
N PRO A 53 6.79 2.61 5.34
CA PRO A 53 8.05 2.12 4.83
C PRO A 53 8.68 3.18 3.91
N ARG A 54 10.02 3.26 3.91
CA ARG A 54 10.74 4.16 3.00
C ARG A 54 10.44 3.78 1.54
N LEU A 55 10.13 4.79 0.73
CA LEU A 55 9.91 4.62 -0.71
C LEU A 55 11.13 3.99 -1.39
N LYS A 56 10.91 2.89 -2.12
CA LYS A 56 11.97 2.15 -2.81
C LYS A 56 12.14 2.63 -4.26
N CYS A 57 13.37 2.61 -4.76
CA CYS A 57 13.64 2.81 -6.19
C CYS A 57 13.08 1.63 -6.99
N ARG A 58 12.56 1.90 -8.20
CA ARG A 58 12.13 0.87 -9.16
C ARG A 58 13.16 0.81 -10.28
N TYR A 59 13.65 -0.40 -10.57
CA TYR A 59 14.67 -0.64 -11.57
C TYR A 59 14.01 -0.94 -12.92
N TYR A 60 14.53 -0.31 -13.96
CA TYR A 60 14.07 -0.49 -15.34
C TYR A 60 15.25 -0.82 -16.24
N SER A 61 15.01 -1.67 -17.24
CA SER A 61 16.00 -1.96 -18.27
C SER A 61 16.16 -0.76 -19.19
N ILE A 62 17.42 -0.43 -19.51
CA ILE A 62 17.76 0.59 -20.51
C ILE A 62 17.35 0.04 -21.88
N SER A 63 16.53 0.79 -22.61
CA SER A 63 16.07 0.46 -23.96
C SER A 63 16.82 1.23 -25.06
N SER A 64 17.81 2.05 -24.69
CA SER A 64 18.70 2.76 -25.63
C SER A 64 20.02 2.02 -25.83
N SER A 65 20.66 2.28 -26.98
CA SER A 65 22.01 1.80 -27.26
C SER A 65 23.02 2.94 -27.07
N SER A 66 24.02 2.70 -26.23
CA SER A 66 25.12 3.65 -25.96
C SER A 66 25.99 3.91 -27.18
N LEU A 67 26.03 2.99 -28.15
CA LEU A 67 26.78 3.16 -29.40
C LEU A 67 26.10 4.15 -30.36
N LYS A 68 24.79 4.31 -30.25
CA LYS A 68 24.00 5.18 -31.14
C LYS A 68 23.75 6.56 -30.54
N CYS A 69 23.36 6.60 -29.26
CA CYS A 69 23.04 7.84 -28.55
C CYS A 69 23.64 7.78 -27.14
N PRO A 70 24.94 8.11 -26.98
CA PRO A 70 25.65 7.95 -25.70
C PRO A 70 25.14 8.87 -24.58
N GLU A 71 24.54 10.01 -24.92
CA GLU A 71 24.04 10.99 -23.94
C GLU A 71 22.58 10.76 -23.52
N VAL A 72 21.89 9.78 -24.10
CA VAL A 72 20.45 9.58 -23.87
C VAL A 72 20.16 8.17 -23.34
N LEU A 73 19.55 8.12 -22.14
CA LEU A 73 19.03 6.90 -21.53
C LEU A 73 17.52 6.83 -21.74
N SER A 74 17.06 5.84 -22.52
CA SER A 74 15.63 5.55 -22.64
C SER A 74 15.24 4.36 -21.78
N ILE A 75 14.03 4.38 -21.25
CA ILE A 75 13.40 3.26 -20.55
C ILE A 75 12.05 2.97 -21.20
N THR A 76 11.68 1.70 -21.22
CA THR A 76 10.35 1.26 -21.65
C THR A 76 9.64 0.66 -20.45
N VAL A 77 8.50 1.24 -20.07
CA VAL A 77 7.79 0.89 -18.83
C VAL A 77 6.36 0.49 -19.15
N ALA A 78 5.92 -0.65 -18.61
CA ALA A 78 4.52 -1.01 -18.62
C ALA A 78 3.78 -0.19 -17.56
N LEU A 79 2.68 0.47 -17.94
CA LEU A 79 1.80 1.14 -17.01
C LEU A 79 1.09 0.09 -16.15
N VAL A 80 1.29 0.16 -14.84
CA VAL A 80 0.59 -0.70 -13.87
C VAL A 80 -0.63 0.07 -13.38
N ASP A 81 -1.78 -0.29 -13.89
CA ASP A 81 -3.08 0.28 -13.52
C ASP A 81 -4.09 -0.87 -13.42
N TYR A 82 -4.74 -1.01 -12.26
CA TYR A 82 -5.71 -2.05 -11.99
C TYR A 82 -6.64 -1.64 -10.85
N THR A 83 -7.91 -2.05 -10.95
CA THR A 83 -8.91 -1.85 -9.90
C THR A 83 -8.78 -2.94 -8.84
N THR A 84 -8.77 -2.54 -7.57
CA THR A 84 -8.79 -3.48 -6.44
C THR A 84 -10.21 -3.80 -6.01
N TYR A 85 -10.41 -4.91 -5.30
CA TYR A 85 -11.74 -5.33 -4.83
C TYR A 85 -12.39 -4.35 -3.85
N THR A 86 -11.62 -3.41 -3.29
CA THR A 86 -12.08 -2.40 -2.33
C THR A 86 -12.85 -1.25 -2.99
N GLU A 87 -12.61 -0.98 -4.28
CA GLU A 87 -13.27 0.11 -5.02
C GLU A 87 -14.63 -0.29 -5.61
N LEU A 88 -14.98 -1.57 -5.58
CA LEU A 88 -16.27 -2.09 -6.10
C LEU A 88 -17.44 -1.93 -5.12
N SER A 89 -17.22 -1.36 -3.92
CA SER A 89 -18.22 -1.19 -2.87
C SER A 89 -18.69 0.26 -2.65
N LEU A 90 -18.46 1.16 -3.63
CA LEU A 90 -19.01 2.53 -3.65
C LEU A 90 -20.17 2.65 -4.65
#